data_AF-A0A1V5ZQU4-F1
#
_entry.id   AF-A0A1V5ZQU4-F1
#
_cell.length_a   1.000
_cell.length_b   1.000
_cell.length_c   1.000
_cell.angle_alpha   90.00
_cell.angle_beta   90.00
_cell.angle_gamma   90.00
#
_symmetry.space_group_name_H-M   'P 1'
#
loop_
_entity.id
_entity.type
_entity.pdbx_description
1 polymer ?
#
loop_
_entity_poly.entity_id
_entity_poly.type
_entity_poly.pdbx_seq_one_letter_code
_entity_poly.pdbx_strand_id
1 'polypeptide(L)' 'MELSKNAQKIMELVKEMSAIELNELVKAFEEEFGVTATATVVAT' A
#
# COMPACT_ATOMS: atom_id res chain seq x y z
N MET A 1 -7.89 13.66 -5.80
CA MET A 1 -6.86 12.85 -6.47
C MET A 1 -7.56 11.94 -7.44
N GLU A 2 -7.29 12.10 -8.73
CA GLU A 2 -7.85 11.21 -9.75
C GLU A 2 -6.95 9.97 -9.83
N LEU A 3 -7.45 8.84 -9.33
CA LEU A 3 -6.75 7.57 -9.40
C LEU A 3 -7.00 6.93 -10.76
N SER A 4 -6.00 6.27 -11.34
CA SER A 4 -6.19 5.49 -12.57
C SER A 4 -7.19 4.36 -12.33
N LYS A 5 -7.88 3.90 -13.38
CA LYS A 5 -8.88 2.82 -13.29
C LYS A 5 -8.34 1.55 -12.59
N ASN A 6 -7.04 1.29 -12.71
CA ASN A 6 -6.38 0.16 -12.06
C ASN A 6 -6.15 0.43 -10.56
N ALA A 7 -5.72 1.62 -10.19
CA ALA A 7 -5.55 2.01 -8.79
C ALA A 7 -6.89 2.02 -8.03
N GLN A 8 -7.99 2.40 -8.69
CA GLN A 8 -9.33 2.31 -8.11
C GLN A 8 -9.74 0.85 -7.79
N LYS A 9 -9.51 -0.08 -8.72
CA LYS A 9 -9.77 -1.51 -8.47
C LYS A 9 -8.96 -2.07 -7.32
N ILE A 10 -7.67 -1.74 -7.25
CA ILE A 10 -6.81 -2.19 -6.15
C ILE A 10 -7.33 -1.60 -4.83
N MET A 11 -7.77 -0.34 -4.82
CA MET A 11 -8.32 0.31 -3.62
C MET A 11 -9.62 -0.36 -3.13
N GLU A 12 -10.48 -0.85 -4.02
CA GLU A 12 -11.67 -1.61 -3.62
C GLU A 12 -11.30 -2.98 -3.04
N LEU A 13 -10.40 -3.71 -3.70
CA LEU A 13 -9.92 -5.01 -3.21
C LEU A 13 -9.28 -4.89 -1.82
N VAL A 14 -8.44 -3.87 -1.62
CA VAL A 14 -7.77 -3.61 -0.33
C VAL A 14 -8.77 -3.23 0.77
N LYS A 15 -9.90 -2.60 0.44
CA LYS A 15 -10.96 -2.28 1.42
C LYS A 15 -11.74 -3.50 1.89
N GLU A 16 -11.82 -4.55 1.06
CA GLU A 16 -12.49 -5.80 1.42
C GLU A 16 -11.56 -6.76 2.19
N MET A 17 -10.25 -6.50 2.22
CA MET A 17 -9.27 -7.28 2.98
C MET A 17 -9.38 -7.03 4.49
N SER A 18 -9.09 -8.06 5.28
CA SER A 18 -8.98 -7.92 6.73
C SER A 18 -7.71 -7.14 7.12
N ALA A 19 -7.70 -6.57 8.33
CA ALA A 19 -6.54 -5.80 8.83
C ALA A 19 -5.24 -6.63 8.87
N ILE A 20 -5.34 -7.95 8.99
CA ILE A 20 -4.20 -8.87 8.98
C ILE A 20 -3.66 -9.02 7.55
N GLU A 21 -4.53 -9.29 6.57
CA GLU A 21 -4.13 -9.45 5.17
C GLU A 21 -3.57 -8.15 4.58
N LEU A 22 -4.11 -7.00 4.98
CA LEU A 22 -3.54 -5.70 4.61
C LEU A 22 -2.12 -5.53 5.17
N ASN A 23 -1.88 -5.98 6.40
CA ASN A 23 -0.55 -5.91 7.01
C ASN A 23 0.47 -6.78 6.25
N GLU A 24 0.06 -7.97 5.81
CA GLU A 24 0.89 -8.85 4.98
C GLU A 24 1.16 -8.26 3.60
N LEU A 25 0.16 -7.67 2.95
CA LEU A 25 0.31 -6.99 1.65
C LEU A 25 1.27 -5.81 1.75
N VAL A 26 1.17 -5.00 2.80
CA VAL A 26 2.08 -3.87 3.02
C VAL A 26 3.51 -4.39 3.20
N LYS A 27 3.74 -5.39 4.05
CA LYS A 27 5.07 -5.99 4.24
C LYS A 27 5.65 -6.54 2.94
N ALA A 28 4.85 -7.25 2.15
CA ALA A 28 5.27 -7.75 0.84
C ALA A 28 5.68 -6.60 -0.09
N PHE A 29 4.96 -5.46 -0.07
CA PHE A 29 5.38 -4.27 -0.81
C PHE A 29 6.65 -3.62 -0.24
N GLU A 30 6.86 -3.63 1.07
CA GLU A 30 8.10 -3.11 1.68
C GLU A 30 9.32 -3.93 1.24
N GLU A 31 9.19 -5.25 1.13
CA GLU A 31 10.25 -6.15 0.66
C GLU A 31 10.47 -6.07 -0.85
N GLU A 32 9.40 -6.11 -1.65
CA GLU A 32 9.49 -6.15 -3.12
C GLU A 32 9.93 -4.82 -3.73
N PHE A 33 9.49 -3.70 -3.16
CA PHE A 33 9.84 -2.37 -3.66
C PHE A 33 10.95 -1.71 -2.84
N GLY A 34 11.47 -2.38 -1.80
CA GLY A 34 12.45 -1.80 -0.88
C GLY A 34 11.92 -0.56 -0.15
N VAL A 35 10.60 -0.38 -0.13
CA VAL A 35 9.93 0.75 0.49
C VAL A 35 9.76 0.40 1.96
N THR A 36 10.79 0.61 2.76
CA THR A 36 10.53 0.71 4.19
C THR A 36 9.56 1.88 4.39
N ALA A 37 8.51 1.70 5.19
CA ALA A 37 7.71 2.80 5.72
C ALA A 37 8.55 3.64 6.71
N THR A 38 9.76 4.02 6.32
CA THR A 38 10.56 5.02 7.01
C THR A 38 9.83 6.33 6.80
N ALA A 39 9.09 6.72 7.83
CA ALA A 39 8.40 7.99 7.99
C ALA A 39 9.33 9.23 7.91
N THR A 40 10.53 9.11 7.34
CA THR A 40 11.62 10.08 7.36
C THR A 40 11.83 10.77 6.01
N VAL A 41 11.32 10.25 4.89
CA VAL A 41 11.70 10.77 3.55
C VAL A 41 10.83 11.89 2.97
N VAL A 42 9.88 12.46 3.71
CA VAL A 42 9.01 13.56 3.18
C VAL A 42 9.13 14.88 3.96
N ALA A 43 10.10 15.02 4.87
CA ALA A 43 10.31 16.27 5.60
C ALA A 43 11.77 16.54 5.96
N THR A 44 12.63 16.72 4.95
CA THR A 44 13.83 17.59 5.00
C THR A 44 14.14 18.11 3.62
#